data_AF-A0A1Z1WGU7-F1
#
_entry.id   AF-A0A1Z1WGU7-F1
#
_cell.length_a   1.000
_cell.length_b   1.000
_cell.length_c   1.000
_cell.angle_alpha   90.00
_cell.angle_beta   90.00
_cell.angle_gamma   90.00
#
_symmetry.space_group_name_H-M   'P 1'
#
loop_
_entity.id
_entity.type
_entity.pdbx_description
1 polymer ?
#
loop_
_entity_poly.entity_id
_entity_poly.type
_entity_poly.pdbx_seq_one_letter_code
_entity_poly.pdbx_strand_id
1 'polypeptide(L)'
;MRPLVDAMSAAGMVVSWQLESAEWMLLQALIERCGVAVLVDHAGGAWQAARSRPRSARYFVAGWRSLPTLPANAPEVPQLGPNVVALHGSRPSTTDQRVREGLDLAARLREQEQAQ
;
A
#
# COMPACT_ATOMS: atom_id res chain seq x y z
N MET A 1 20.47 7.37 -5.73
CA MET A 1 20.52 5.97 -5.22
C MET A 1 20.91 5.87 -3.74
N ARG A 2 22.04 6.44 -3.30
CA ARG A 2 22.44 6.47 -1.87
C ARG A 2 21.35 6.85 -0.86
N PRO A 3 20.49 7.88 -1.08
CA PRO A 3 19.50 8.25 -0.08
C PRO A 3 18.44 7.17 0.19
N LEU A 4 18.09 6.34 -0.81
CA LEU A 4 17.15 5.24 -0.61
C LEU A 4 17.78 4.09 0.19
N VAL A 5 19.01 3.73 -0.17
CA VAL A 5 19.78 2.69 0.53
C VAL A 5 20.00 3.08 1.98
N ASP A 6 20.38 4.34 2.22
CA ASP A 6 20.58 4.90 3.54
C ASP A 6 19.29 4.93 4.36
N ALA A 7 18.19 5.40 3.78
CA ALA A 7 16.88 5.41 4.45
C ALA A 7 16.37 4.01 4.80
N MET A 8 16.54 3.02 3.91
CA MET A 8 16.19 1.63 4.21
C MET A 8 17.10 1.02 5.28
N SER A 9 18.40 1.33 5.24
CA SER A 9 19.34 0.87 6.25
C SER A 9 19.06 1.51 7.62
N ALA A 10 18.72 2.79 7.67
CA ALA A 10 18.31 3.51 8.88
C ALA A 10 17.02 2.93 9.47
N ALA A 11 16.11 2.45 8.61
CA ALA A 11 14.92 1.71 9.02
C ALA A 11 15.20 0.24 9.43
N GLY A 12 16.47 -0.19 9.46
CA GLY A 12 16.88 -1.54 9.87
C GLY A 12 16.64 -2.63 8.82
N MET A 13 16.31 -2.26 7.58
CA MET A 13 16.08 -3.19 6.47
C MET A 13 17.40 -3.47 5.74
N VAL A 14 18.22 -4.33 6.32
CA VAL A 14 19.51 -4.73 5.73
C VAL A 14 19.28 -5.83 4.69
N VAL A 15 19.37 -5.45 3.42
CA VAL A 15 19.19 -6.36 2.28
C VAL A 15 20.33 -6.24 1.26
N SER A 16 20.56 -7.30 0.50
CA SER A 16 21.50 -7.31 -0.62
C SER A 16 20.94 -6.49 -1.79
N TRP A 17 21.74 -5.53 -2.25
CA TRP A 17 21.45 -4.65 -3.38
C TRP A 17 22.01 -5.18 -4.70
N GLN A 18 22.10 -6.50 -4.86
CA GLN A 18 22.46 -7.13 -6.13
C GLN A 18 21.27 -7.08 -7.10
N LEU A 19 21.11 -5.93 -7.74
CA LEU A 19 20.14 -5.68 -8.81
C LEU A 19 20.85 -5.68 -10.17
N GLU A 20 20.18 -6.12 -11.22
CA GLU A 20 20.68 -6.01 -12.60
C GLU A 20 20.51 -4.58 -13.13
N SER A 21 21.25 -4.21 -14.19
CA SER A 21 21.23 -2.85 -14.74
C SER A 21 19.83 -2.35 -15.11
N ALA A 22 18.97 -3.24 -15.61
CA ALA A 22 17.57 -2.92 -15.92
C ALA A 22 16.74 -2.60 -14.66
N GLU A 23 16.99 -3.30 -13.56
CA GLU A 23 16.33 -3.07 -12.28
C GLU A 23 16.81 -1.78 -11.62
N TRP A 24 18.09 -1.43 -11.78
CA TRP A 24 18.61 -0.14 -11.34
C TRP A 24 17.96 1.04 -12.07
N MET A 25 17.77 0.93 -13.39
CA MET A 25 17.06 1.96 -14.17
C MET A 25 15.60 2.09 -13.72
N LEU A 26 14.92 0.96 -13.52
CA LEU A 26 13.54 0.94 -13.03
C LEU A 26 13.43 1.55 -11.63
N LEU A 27 14.38 1.26 -10.75
CA LEU A 27 14.45 1.84 -9.42
C LEU A 27 14.64 3.36 -9.48
N GLN A 28 15.47 3.86 -10.39
CA GLN A 28 15.65 5.30 -10.58
C GLN A 28 14.35 5.97 -11.00
N ALA A 29 13.67 5.40 -12.02
CA ALA A 29 12.39 5.91 -12.49
C ALA A 29 11.32 5.90 -11.38
N LEU A 30 11.31 4.88 -10.53
CA LEU A 30 10.41 4.82 -9.36
C LEU A 30 10.73 5.89 -8.32
N ILE A 31 12.01 6.15 -8.05
CA ILE A 31 12.42 7.22 -7.14
C ILE A 31 11.99 8.58 -7.69
N GLU A 32 12.17 8.83 -8.97
CA GLU A 32 11.77 10.09 -9.62
C GLU A 32 10.23 10.26 -9.65
N ARG A 33 9.49 9.14 -9.77
CA ARG A 33 8.04 9.14 -9.92
C ARG A 33 7.27 9.18 -8.60
N CYS A 34 7.75 8.48 -7.57
CA CYS A 34 7.04 8.30 -6.29
C CYS A 34 7.77 8.95 -5.11
N GLY A 35 9.08 9.18 -5.25
CA GLY A 35 9.91 9.67 -4.15
C GLY A 35 10.41 8.56 -3.22
N VAL A 36 11.51 8.87 -2.51
CA VAL A 36 12.18 7.92 -1.61
C VAL A 36 11.29 7.52 -0.43
N ALA A 37 10.54 8.46 0.16
CA ALA A 37 9.73 8.20 1.35
C ALA A 37 8.64 7.14 1.13
N VAL A 38 7.93 7.21 0.00
CA VAL A 38 6.87 6.24 -0.35
C VAL A 38 7.43 4.86 -0.59
N LEU A 39 8.62 4.76 -1.21
CA LEU A 39 9.29 3.48 -1.42
C LEU A 39 9.72 2.82 -0.11
N VAL A 40 10.25 3.61 0.84
CA VAL A 40 10.67 3.13 2.16
C VAL A 40 9.46 2.69 3.00
N ASP A 41 8.36 3.44 2.99
CA ASP A 41 7.12 3.09 3.69
C ASP A 41 6.56 1.75 3.17
N HIS A 42 6.43 1.62 1.85
CA HIS A 42 5.97 0.37 1.24
C HIS A 42 6.92 -0.81 1.52
N ALA A 43 8.24 -0.58 1.49
CA ALA A 43 9.21 -1.60 1.86
C ALA A 43 9.08 -2.00 3.34
N GLY A 44 8.82 -1.05 4.23
CA GLY A 44 8.53 -1.30 5.64
C GLY A 44 7.29 -2.15 5.84
N GLY A 45 6.19 -1.83 5.16
CA GLY A 45 4.97 -2.63 5.16
C GLY A 45 5.20 -4.06 4.66
N ALA A 46 5.91 -4.21 3.55
CA ALA A 46 6.29 -5.51 3.00
C ALA A 46 7.23 -6.30 3.95
N TRP A 47 8.14 -5.61 4.64
CA TRP A 47 9.04 -6.21 5.63
C TRP A 47 8.28 -6.76 6.84
N GLN A 48 7.29 -6.01 7.35
CA GLN A 48 6.44 -6.44 8.47
C GLN A 48 5.48 -7.57 8.08
N ALA A 49 4.93 -7.53 6.86
CA ALA A 49 4.03 -8.55 6.34
C ALA A 49 4.75 -9.84 5.92
N ALA A 50 6.06 -9.76 5.63
CA ALA A 50 6.84 -10.91 5.20
C ALA A 50 7.03 -11.92 6.32
N ARG A 51 6.56 -13.16 6.09
CA ARG A 51 6.76 -14.29 7.00
C ARG A 51 8.24 -14.67 7.19
N SER A 52 9.07 -14.35 6.20
CA SER A 52 10.52 -14.56 6.20
C SER A 52 11.22 -13.28 5.76
N ARG A 53 12.27 -12.87 6.49
CA ARG A 53 13.02 -11.65 6.21
C ARG A 53 13.62 -11.69 4.78
N PRO A 54 13.20 -10.78 3.88
CA PRO A 54 13.74 -10.70 2.54
C PRO A 54 15.25 -10.43 2.60
N ARG A 55 16.05 -11.21 1.85
CA ARG A 55 17.51 -11.01 1.79
C ARG A 55 17.97 -10.10 0.66
N SER A 56 17.08 -9.78 -0.29
CA SER A 56 17.43 -9.04 -1.50
C SER A 56 16.43 -7.92 -1.79
N ALA A 57 16.94 -6.78 -2.26
CA ALA A 57 16.13 -5.64 -2.65
C ALA A 57 15.16 -5.96 -3.80
N ARG A 58 15.49 -6.95 -4.64
CA ARG A 58 14.64 -7.46 -5.75
C ARG A 58 13.22 -7.81 -5.28
N TYR A 59 13.09 -8.31 -4.05
CA TYR A 59 11.78 -8.64 -3.46
C TYR A 59 10.86 -7.41 -3.38
N PHE A 60 11.41 -6.26 -2.96
CA PHE A 60 10.63 -5.01 -2.88
C PHE A 60 10.41 -4.39 -4.24
N VAL A 61 11.36 -4.53 -5.19
CA VAL A 61 11.21 -4.03 -6.56
C VAL A 61 9.97 -4.61 -7.24
N ALA A 62 9.67 -5.90 -7.03
CA ALA A 62 8.44 -6.51 -7.52
C ALA A 62 7.18 -5.82 -6.98
N GLY A 63 7.15 -5.52 -5.67
CA GLY A 63 6.05 -4.79 -5.03
C GLY A 63 5.95 -3.33 -5.48
N TRP A 64 7.10 -2.64 -5.63
CA TRP A 64 7.13 -1.26 -6.08
C TRP A 64 6.69 -1.08 -7.55
N ARG A 65 6.84 -2.11 -8.39
CA ARG A 65 6.31 -2.10 -9.76
C ARG A 65 4.78 -2.04 -9.82
N SER A 66 4.12 -2.58 -8.80
CA SER A 66 2.66 -2.55 -8.67
C SER A 66 2.16 -1.26 -8.01
N LEU A 67 3.05 -0.38 -7.53
CA LEU A 67 2.63 0.89 -6.95
C LEU A 67 1.95 1.75 -8.02
N PRO A 68 0.75 2.27 -7.74
CA PRO A 68 0.09 3.18 -8.65
C PRO A 68 0.99 4.38 -8.88
N THR A 69 1.15 4.75 -10.14
CA THR A 69 1.78 6.00 -10.54
C THR A 69 0.98 7.12 -9.87
N LEU A 70 1.56 7.84 -8.90
CA LEU A 70 0.98 9.12 -8.50
C LEU A 70 1.04 10.00 -9.75
N PRO A 71 -0.10 10.41 -10.34
CA PRO A 71 -0.04 11.33 -11.46
C PRO A 71 0.44 12.66 -10.89
N ALA A 72 1.68 13.01 -11.20
CA ALA A 72 2.27 14.27 -10.76
C ALA A 72 1.56 15.50 -11.34
N ASN A 73 0.58 15.34 -12.24
CA ASN A 73 -0.35 16.36 -12.73
C ASN A 73 -1.43 15.71 -13.63
N ALA A 74 -2.53 15.20 -13.07
CA ALA A 74 -3.71 14.88 -13.88
C ALA A 74 -4.89 15.72 -13.42
N PRO A 75 -5.42 16.65 -14.25
CA PRO A 75 -6.68 17.29 -13.95
C PRO A 75 -7.78 16.23 -13.91
N GLU A 76 -8.65 16.35 -12.92
CA GLU A 76 -9.95 15.69 -12.86
C GLU A 76 -10.66 15.82 -14.21
N VAL A 77 -10.80 14.74 -14.99
CA VAL A 77 -11.83 14.59 -16.03
C VAL A 77 -11.89 13.15 -16.59
N PRO A 78 -13.03 12.71 -17.17
CA PRO A 78 -13.72 11.49 -16.78
C PRO A 78 -13.56 10.36 -17.82
N GLN A 79 -14.25 9.25 -17.56
CA GLN A 79 -14.67 8.19 -18.49
C GLN A 79 -13.60 7.28 -19.10
N LEU A 80 -13.18 6.29 -18.31
CA LEU A 80 -12.67 5.03 -18.81
C LEU A 80 -13.85 4.25 -19.45
N GLY A 81 -13.65 3.73 -20.67
CA GLY A 81 -14.68 3.09 -21.48
C GLY A 81 -15.41 1.90 -20.81
N PRO A 82 -16.51 1.44 -21.42
CA PRO A 82 -17.56 0.62 -20.78
C PRO A 82 -17.15 -0.80 -20.33
N ASN A 83 -15.88 -1.18 -20.43
CA ASN A 83 -15.44 -2.56 -20.20
C ASN A 83 -14.31 -2.70 -19.17
N VAL A 84 -13.99 -1.64 -18.40
CA VAL A 84 -12.95 -1.72 -17.36
C VAL A 84 -13.49 -1.13 -16.06
N VAL A 85 -13.84 -2.02 -15.12
CA VAL A 85 -14.14 -1.63 -13.73
C VAL A 85 -12.82 -1.57 -12.96
N ALA A 86 -12.51 -0.39 -12.39
CA ALA A 86 -11.40 -0.21 -11.48
C ALA A 86 -11.62 -1.05 -10.21
N LEU A 87 -10.71 -1.99 -9.91
CA LEU A 87 -10.74 -2.82 -8.71
C LEU A 87 -10.19 -2.08 -7.46
N HIS A 88 -10.58 -0.82 -7.28
CA HIS A 88 -10.25 -0.05 -6.08
C HIS A 88 -11.36 0.92 -5.66
N GLY A 89 -12.60 0.64 -6.04
CA GLY A 89 -13.73 1.14 -5.26
C GLY A 89 -13.77 0.36 -3.96
N SER A 90 -13.48 1.00 -2.83
CA SER A 90 -13.78 0.49 -1.49
C SER A 90 -15.24 0.08 -1.43
N ARG A 91 -15.53 -1.18 -1.77
CA ARG A 91 -16.80 -1.79 -1.47
C ARG A 91 -16.71 -2.16 0.01
N PRO A 92 -17.47 -1.51 0.91
CA PRO A 92 -17.51 -1.97 2.29
C PRO A 92 -17.89 -3.45 2.27
N SER A 93 -17.06 -4.29 2.89
CA SER A 93 -17.37 -5.71 2.99
C SER A 93 -18.75 -5.84 3.65
N THR A 94 -19.67 -6.54 2.99
CA THR A 94 -21.04 -6.75 3.49
C THR A 94 -21.08 -7.50 4.84
N THR A 95 -19.95 -8.07 5.25
CA THR A 95 -19.74 -8.60 6.60
C THR A 95 -19.50 -7.49 7.62
N ASP A 96 -18.67 -6.49 7.32
CA ASP A 96 -18.37 -5.38 8.23
C ASP A 96 -19.61 -4.52 8.47
N GLN A 97 -20.38 -4.25 7.40
CA GLN A 97 -21.63 -3.49 7.50
C GLN A 97 -22.66 -4.20 8.40
N ARG A 98 -22.85 -5.51 8.25
CA ARG A 98 -23.79 -6.28 9.07
C ARG A 98 -23.36 -6.38 10.54
N VAL A 99 -22.07 -6.47 10.82
CA VAL A 99 -21.54 -6.46 12.20
C VAL A 99 -21.82 -5.11 12.86
N ARG A 100 -21.62 -4.01 12.11
CA ARG A 100 -21.83 -2.65 12.60
C ARG A 100 -23.31 -2.36 12.89
N GLU A 101 -24.21 -2.81 12.02
CA GLU A 101 -25.66 -2.72 12.23
C GLU A 101 -26.12 -3.58 13.43
N GLY A 102 -25.54 -4.77 13.63
CA GLY A 102 -25.85 -5.61 14.78
C GLY A 102 -25.41 -5.00 16.12
N LEU A 103 -24.26 -4.32 16.15
CA LEU A 103 -23.77 -3.61 17.34
C LEU A 103 -24.65 -2.42 17.72
N ASP A 104 -25.15 -1.66 16.74
CA ASP A 104 -26.03 -0.51 16.99
C ASP A 104 -27.40 -0.94 17.57
N LEU A 105 -27.96 -2.05 17.04
CA LEU A 105 -29.20 -2.61 17.56
C LEU A 105 -29.06 -3.11 19.01
N ALA A 106 -27.93 -3.75 19.33
CA ALA A 106 -27.65 -4.22 20.68
C ALA A 106 -27.47 -3.07 21.68
N ALA A 107 -26.88 -1.95 21.24
CA ALA A 107 -26.77 -0.74 22.06
C ALA A 107 -28.15 -0.17 22.40
N ARG A 108 -29.04 -0.02 21.41
CA ARG A 108 -30.40 0.48 21.63
C ARG A 108 -31.25 -0.40 22.55
N LEU A 109 -31.11 -1.72 22.43
CA LEU A 109 -31.87 -2.64 23.28
C LEU A 109 -31.45 -2.51 24.75
N ARG A 110 -30.15 -2.38 25.02
CA ARG A 110 -29.63 -2.17 26.38
C ARG A 110 -30.15 -0.86 26.99
N GLU A 111 -30.29 0.21 26.21
CA GLU A 111 -30.85 1.48 26.70
C GLU A 111 -32.34 1.35 27.06
N GLN A 112 -33.12 0.52 26.35
CA GLN A 112 -34.51 0.26 26.73
C GLN A 112 -34.64 -0.58 28.01
N GLU A 113 -33.73 -1.54 28.23
CA GLU A 113 -33.70 -2.34 29.46
C GLU A 113 -33.29 -1.52 30.70
N GLN A 114 -32.51 -0.45 30.52
CA GLN A 114 -32.10 0.44 31.62
C GLN A 114 -33.16 1.50 31.97
N ALA A 115 -34.19 1.64 31.14
CA ALA A 115 -35.27 2.61 31.30
C ALA A 115 -36.57 1.99 31.87
N GLN A 116 -36.53 0.72 32.30
CA GLN A 116 -37.60 0.04 33.04
C GLN A 116 -37.29 -0.09 34.54
#